data_AF-A0A2V9XAB3-F1
#
_entry.id   AF-A0A2V9XAB3-F1
#
_cell.length_a   1.000
_cell.length_b   1.000
_cell.length_c   1.000
_cell.angle_alpha   90.00
_cell.angle_beta   90.00
_cell.angle_gamma   90.00
#
_symmetry.space_group_name_H-M   'P 1'
#
loop_
_entity.id
_entity.type
_entity.pdbx_description
1 polymer ?
#
loop_
_entity_poly.entity_id
_entity_poly.type
_entity_poly.pdbx_seq_one_letter_code
_entity_poly.pdbx_strand_id
1 'polypeptide(L)'
;MLKSFARAAAFLAYLAITLEMLFMVTPFALYYYSFYSPLLAGPSSLRVIAWLPAFFLPHLSTEILPSLGGFFLLLGLVGFFLSAFQLYYAKFRQRGVAQGGFYKRIRHPQYLFLGLAGLGLLIVWPRFILLVAYINMLWFYYLLARSEERRIEERYGEVYREQIQRTSMFLPGGIARANL
;
A
#
# COMPACT_ATOMS: atom_id res chain seq x y z
N MET A 1 -18.26 -16.36 19.21
CA MET A 1 -17.64 -15.03 19.47
C MET A 1 -17.07 -14.38 18.21
N LEU A 2 -16.19 -15.04 17.45
CA LEU A 2 -15.55 -14.45 16.24
C LEU A 2 -16.54 -13.92 15.18
N LYS A 3 -17.65 -14.63 14.91
CA LYS A 3 -18.67 -14.20 13.94
C LYS A 3 -19.43 -12.93 14.37
N SER A 4 -19.65 -12.74 15.67
CA SER A 4 -20.31 -11.54 16.20
C SER A 4 -19.36 -10.33 16.13
N PHE A 5 -18.09 -10.54 16.45
CA PHE A 5 -17.04 -9.53 16.28
C PHE A 5 -16.88 -9.12 14.80
N ALA A 6 -16.84 -10.08 13.88
CA ALA A 6 -16.74 -9.79 12.45
C ALA A 6 -17.95 -8.99 11.92
N ARG A 7 -19.16 -9.28 12.39
CA ARG A 7 -20.37 -8.50 12.05
C ARG A 7 -20.31 -7.08 12.60
N ALA A 8 -19.85 -6.91 13.84
CA ALA A 8 -19.67 -5.60 14.44
C ALA A 8 -18.62 -4.77 13.68
N ALA A 9 -17.48 -5.37 13.33
CA ALA A 9 -16.44 -4.72 12.53
C ALA A 9 -16.96 -4.32 11.14
N ALA A 10 -17.71 -5.20 10.47
CA ALA A 10 -18.32 -4.90 9.18
C ALA A 10 -19.34 -3.76 9.27
N PHE A 11 -20.16 -3.74 10.32
CA PHE A 11 -21.10 -2.65 10.58
C PHE A 11 -20.38 -1.31 10.82
N LEU A 12 -19.33 -1.31 11.65
CA LEU A 12 -18.52 -0.11 11.90
C LEU A 12 -17.83 0.40 10.64
N ALA A 13 -17.29 -0.50 9.82
CA ALA A 13 -16.68 -0.14 8.54
C ALA A 13 -17.73 0.48 7.59
N TYR A 14 -18.91 -0.14 7.50
CA TYR A 14 -20.01 0.40 6.69
C TYR A 14 -20.46 1.77 7.18
N LEU A 15 -20.66 1.92 8.49
CA LEU A 15 -21.00 3.20 9.12
C LEU A 15 -19.94 4.27 8.84
N ALA A 16 -18.65 3.94 8.96
CA ALA A 16 -17.56 4.86 8.67
C ALA A 16 -17.55 5.31 7.20
N ILE A 17 -17.75 4.37 6.26
CA ILE A 17 -17.85 4.67 4.82
C ILE A 17 -19.03 5.62 4.56
N THR A 18 -20.20 5.31 5.11
CA THR A 18 -21.41 6.13 4.94
C THR A 18 -21.23 7.52 5.54
N LEU A 19 -20.63 7.62 6.73
CA LEU A 19 -20.39 8.89 7.41
C LEU A 19 -19.38 9.74 6.65
N GLU A 20 -18.31 9.15 6.11
CA GLU A 20 -17.36 9.86 5.25
C GLU A 20 -18.00 10.37 3.96
N MET A 21 -18.86 9.55 3.32
CA MET A 21 -19.63 10.01 2.15
C MET A 21 -20.58 11.15 2.48
N LEU A 22 -21.31 11.05 3.59
CA LEU A 22 -22.26 12.07 4.02
C LEU A 22 -21.53 13.38 4.38
N PHE A 23 -20.39 13.27 5.07
CA PHE A 23 -19.54 14.42 5.38
C PHE A 23 -19.05 15.15 4.12
N MET A 24 -18.70 14.41 3.06
CA MET A 24 -18.24 14.98 1.78
C MET A 24 -19.36 15.61 0.94
N VAL A 25 -20.56 15.03 0.94
CA VAL A 25 -21.70 15.52 0.14
C VAL A 25 -22.39 16.72 0.81
N THR A 26 -22.29 16.85 2.12
CA THR A 26 -22.93 17.92 2.88
C THR A 26 -22.05 19.17 2.99
N PRO A 27 -22.64 20.36 3.27
CA PRO A 27 -21.88 21.58 3.53
C PRO A 27 -21.00 21.52 4.79
N PHE A 28 -21.06 20.43 5.58
CA PHE A 28 -20.14 20.20 6.69
C PHE A 28 -18.68 20.18 6.26
N ALA A 29 -18.39 19.74 5.03
CA ALA A 29 -17.05 19.85 4.47
C ALA A 29 -16.55 21.31 4.50
N LEU A 30 -17.39 22.30 4.16
CA LEU A 30 -17.03 23.72 4.19
C LEU A 30 -16.76 24.22 5.61
N TYR A 31 -17.54 23.80 6.60
CA TYR A 31 -17.32 24.17 8.01
C TYR A 31 -16.03 23.55 8.56
N TYR A 32 -15.75 22.29 8.21
CA TYR A 32 -14.49 21.65 8.53
C TYR A 32 -13.32 22.40 7.88
N TYR A 33 -13.42 22.71 6.59
CA TYR A 33 -12.38 23.46 5.90
C TYR A 33 -12.14 24.85 6.51
N SER A 34 -13.19 25.60 6.89
CA SER A 34 -13.03 26.93 7.49
C SER A 34 -12.40 26.88 8.89
N PHE A 35 -12.71 25.86 9.69
CA PHE A 35 -12.17 25.70 11.04
C PHE A 35 -10.72 25.19 11.04
N TYR A 36 -10.41 24.18 10.23
CA TYR A 36 -9.09 23.54 10.22
C TYR A 36 -8.05 24.23 9.32
N SER A 37 -8.48 25.00 8.31
CA SER A 37 -7.57 25.75 7.42
C SER A 37 -6.58 26.66 8.18
N PRO A 38 -7.01 27.58 9.07
CA PRO A 38 -6.07 28.43 9.81
C PRO A 38 -5.16 27.65 10.77
N LEU A 39 -5.64 26.52 11.30
CA LEU A 39 -4.87 25.64 12.17
C LEU A 39 -3.73 24.93 11.42
N LEU A 40 -3.99 24.53 10.17
CA LEU A 40 -3.07 23.84 9.28
C LEU A 40 -2.14 24.80 8.51
N ALA A 41 -2.51 26.08 8.40
CA ALA A 41 -1.72 27.12 7.73
C ALA A 41 -0.47 27.57 8.51
N GLY A 42 -0.47 27.44 9.85
CA GLY A 42 0.72 27.76 10.66
C GLY A 42 1.90 26.80 10.42
N PRO A 43 1.69 25.47 10.51
CA PRO A 43 2.75 24.47 10.29
C PRO A 43 3.16 24.27 8.82
N SER A 44 2.39 24.74 7.83
CA SER A 44 2.70 24.59 6.40
C SER A 44 3.87 25.44 5.90
N SER A 45 4.41 26.33 6.75
CA SER A 45 5.65 27.07 6.48
C SER A 45 6.88 26.15 6.36
N LEU A 46 6.83 24.96 6.95
CA LEU A 46 7.86 23.94 6.81
C LEU A 46 7.62 23.13 5.53
N ARG A 47 8.57 23.18 4.59
CA ARG A 47 8.55 22.41 3.32
C ARG A 47 8.27 20.92 3.52
N VAL A 48 8.63 20.36 4.68
CA VAL A 48 8.44 18.94 5.05
C VAL A 48 7.00 18.63 5.45
N ILE A 49 6.21 19.59 5.94
CA ILE A 49 4.84 19.36 6.44
C ILE A 49 3.80 20.01 5.51
N ALA A 50 4.24 20.73 4.47
CA ALA A 50 3.39 21.37 3.47
C ALA A 50 2.46 20.39 2.71
N TRP A 51 2.72 19.08 2.73
CA TRP A 51 1.84 18.06 2.16
C TRP A 51 0.67 17.68 3.09
N LEU A 52 0.76 17.96 4.38
CA LEU A 52 -0.24 17.59 5.38
C LEU A 52 -1.60 18.25 5.11
N PRO A 53 -1.68 19.58 4.85
CA PRO A 53 -2.94 20.21 4.49
C PRO A 53 -3.47 19.72 3.14
N ALA A 54 -2.59 19.36 2.20
CA ALA A 54 -3.00 18.82 0.90
C ALA A 54 -3.60 17.40 1.03
N PHE A 55 -3.16 16.64 2.02
CA PHE A 55 -3.74 15.34 2.35
C PHE A 55 -5.11 15.47 3.04
N PHE A 56 -5.26 16.39 4.01
CA PHE A 56 -6.50 16.54 4.79
C PHE A 56 -7.53 17.51 4.16
N LEU A 57 -7.09 18.36 3.23
CA LEU A 57 -7.88 19.38 2.54
C LEU A 57 -7.71 19.27 1.01
N PRO A 58 -7.97 18.10 0.39
CA PRO A 58 -7.66 17.86 -1.03
C PRO A 58 -8.38 18.80 -2.00
N HIS A 59 -9.53 19.35 -1.60
CA HIS A 59 -10.31 20.28 -2.42
C HIS A 59 -9.70 21.70 -2.46
N LEU A 60 -8.75 22.02 -1.57
CA LEU A 60 -8.05 23.31 -1.52
C LEU A 60 -6.65 23.25 -2.14
N SER A 61 -6.04 22.06 -2.26
CA SER A 61 -4.70 21.90 -2.84
C SER A 61 -4.79 21.60 -4.35
N THR A 62 -4.98 22.65 -5.13
CA THR A 62 -4.96 22.57 -6.59
C THR A 62 -3.52 22.41 -7.11
N GLU A 63 -3.33 21.47 -8.06
CA GLU A 63 -2.23 21.36 -9.06
C GLU A 63 -1.19 20.22 -8.89
N ILE A 64 -0.48 20.06 -7.75
CA ILE A 64 0.78 19.27 -7.75
C ILE A 64 0.66 17.84 -7.15
N LEU A 65 -0.18 17.62 -6.14
CA LEU A 65 -0.32 16.30 -5.49
C LEU A 65 -1.00 15.22 -6.37
N PRO A 66 -2.10 15.53 -7.10
CA PRO A 66 -2.82 14.53 -7.89
C PRO A 66 -1.98 13.95 -9.04
N SER A 67 -1.09 14.73 -9.63
CA SER A 67 -0.22 14.29 -10.74
C SER A 67 0.86 13.30 -10.26
N LEU A 68 1.47 13.56 -9.10
CA LEU A 68 2.39 12.62 -8.44
C LEU A 68 1.67 11.33 -8.03
N GLY A 69 0.48 11.44 -7.44
CA GLY A 69 -0.33 10.27 -7.08
C GLY A 69 -0.69 9.42 -8.31
N GLY A 70 -1.09 10.07 -9.41
CA GLY A 70 -1.38 9.40 -10.68
C GLY A 70 -0.17 8.69 -11.26
N PHE A 71 1.02 9.30 -11.16
CA PHE A 71 2.28 8.68 -11.56
C PHE A 71 2.58 7.42 -10.74
N PHE A 72 2.48 7.47 -9.41
CA PHE A 72 2.69 6.29 -8.55
C PHE A 72 1.65 5.20 -8.82
N LEU A 73 0.39 5.58 -9.07
CA LEU A 73 -0.68 4.65 -9.40
C LEU A 73 -0.40 3.90 -10.71
N LEU A 74 -0.05 4.63 -11.77
CA LEU A 74 0.32 4.07 -13.06
C LEU A 74 1.55 3.18 -12.97
N LEU A 75 2.61 3.66 -12.30
CA LEU A 75 3.84 2.91 -12.10
C LEU A 75 3.59 1.60 -11.33
N GLY A 76 2.78 1.67 -10.28
CA GLY A 76 2.36 0.50 -9.50
C GLY A 76 1.54 -0.49 -10.34
N LEU A 77 0.55 -0.03 -11.11
CA LEU A 77 -0.27 -0.90 -11.95
C LEU A 77 0.57 -1.56 -13.06
N VAL A 78 1.36 -0.78 -13.80
CA VAL A 78 2.23 -1.31 -14.86
C VAL A 78 3.22 -2.32 -14.29
N GLY A 79 3.87 -2.00 -13.17
CA GLY A 79 4.78 -2.92 -12.50
C GLY A 79 4.10 -4.20 -12.03
N PHE A 80 2.86 -4.12 -11.53
CA PHE A 80 2.06 -5.28 -11.15
C PHE A 80 1.76 -6.17 -12.36
N PHE A 81 1.29 -5.60 -13.47
CA PHE A 81 1.00 -6.35 -14.69
C PHE A 81 2.25 -6.98 -15.29
N LEU A 82 3.38 -6.28 -15.33
CA LEU A 82 4.66 -6.83 -15.80
C LEU A 82 5.12 -8.01 -14.91
N SER A 83 5.00 -7.87 -13.59
CA SER A 83 5.35 -8.93 -12.62
C SER A 83 4.46 -10.16 -12.77
N ALA A 84 3.14 -9.95 -12.92
CA ALA A 84 2.16 -11.00 -13.08
C ALA A 84 2.35 -11.71 -14.43
N PHE A 85 2.58 -10.95 -15.51
CA PHE A 85 2.87 -11.49 -16.84
C PHE A 85 4.13 -12.33 -16.81
N GLN A 86 5.20 -11.86 -16.17
CA GLN A 86 6.44 -12.61 -16.03
C GLN A 86 6.25 -13.93 -15.28
N LEU A 87 5.45 -13.94 -14.21
CA LEU A 87 5.15 -15.14 -13.43
C LEU A 87 4.29 -16.14 -14.22
N TYR A 88 3.24 -15.68 -14.89
CA TYR A 88 2.37 -16.51 -15.71
C TYR A 88 3.09 -17.06 -16.93
N TYR A 89 3.92 -16.25 -17.60
CA TYR A 89 4.70 -16.66 -18.76
C TYR A 89 5.72 -17.75 -18.38
N ALA A 90 6.39 -17.62 -17.24
CA ALA A 90 7.30 -18.66 -16.75
C ALA A 90 6.58 -19.98 -16.39
N LYS A 91 5.40 -19.91 -15.77
CA LYS A 91 4.56 -21.09 -15.52
C LYS A 91 4.10 -21.75 -16.81
N PHE A 92 3.67 -20.98 -17.80
CA PHE A 92 3.17 -21.49 -19.07
C PHE A 92 4.28 -22.18 -19.88
N ARG A 93 5.53 -21.69 -19.81
CA ARG A 93 6.66 -22.26 -20.54
C ARG A 93 7.29 -23.50 -19.89
N GLN A 94 6.72 -24.02 -18.79
CA GLN A 94 7.24 -25.14 -17.98
C GLN A 94 8.71 -24.99 -17.56
N ARG A 95 9.29 -23.79 -17.66
CA ARG A 95 10.61 -23.49 -17.15
C ARG A 95 10.45 -23.17 -15.68
N GLY A 96 10.71 -24.18 -14.85
CA GLY A 96 10.65 -24.10 -13.40
C GLY A 96 11.25 -22.78 -12.87
N VAL A 97 10.50 -22.18 -11.94
CA VAL A 97 10.81 -20.97 -11.16
C VAL A 97 11.29 -19.78 -12.01
N ALA A 98 10.44 -18.75 -12.09
CA ALA A 98 10.76 -17.48 -12.75
C ALA A 98 11.91 -16.73 -12.04
N GLN A 99 13.17 -17.12 -12.28
CA GLN A 99 14.36 -16.51 -11.66
C GLN A 99 14.90 -15.26 -12.41
N GLY A 100 14.16 -14.75 -13.41
CA GLY A 100 14.56 -13.57 -14.19
C GLY A 100 13.98 -12.25 -13.65
N GLY A 101 14.65 -11.12 -13.86
CA GLY A 101 14.08 -9.78 -13.67
C GLY A 101 13.85 -9.34 -12.21
N PHE A 102 12.67 -8.79 -11.91
CA PHE A 102 12.31 -8.26 -10.58
C PHE A 102 12.36 -9.34 -9.48
N TYR A 103 12.04 -10.59 -9.83
CA TYR A 103 12.13 -11.75 -8.93
C TYR A 103 13.58 -12.11 -8.52
N LYS A 104 14.60 -11.55 -9.19
CA LYS A 104 16.02 -11.71 -8.81
C LYS A 104 16.40 -10.83 -7.62
N ARG A 105 15.67 -9.73 -7.36
CA ARG A 105 15.98 -8.75 -6.30
C ARG A 105 14.91 -8.70 -5.21
N ILE A 106 13.66 -9.02 -5.51
CA ILE A 106 12.52 -8.94 -4.60
C ILE A 106 11.73 -10.25 -4.70
N ARG A 107 11.40 -10.87 -3.55
CA ARG A 107 10.67 -12.15 -3.55
C ARG A 107 9.22 -12.05 -4.01
N HIS A 108 8.59 -10.91 -3.74
CA HIS A 108 7.21 -10.65 -4.12
C HIS A 108 7.05 -9.27 -4.76
N PRO A 109 7.56 -9.07 -6.00
CA PRO A 109 7.47 -7.78 -6.68
C PRO A 109 6.01 -7.36 -6.91
N GLN A 110 5.10 -8.33 -7.05
CA GLN A 110 3.67 -8.08 -7.21
C GLN A 110 3.06 -7.34 -6.00
N TYR A 111 3.39 -7.73 -4.76
CA TYR A 111 2.88 -7.05 -3.56
C TYR A 111 3.48 -5.65 -3.42
N LEU A 112 4.76 -5.46 -3.79
CA LEU A 112 5.38 -4.14 -3.78
C LEU A 112 4.68 -3.18 -4.74
N PHE A 113 4.47 -3.60 -5.98
CA PHE A 113 3.81 -2.79 -7.00
C PHE A 113 2.35 -2.50 -6.68
N LEU A 114 1.65 -3.43 -6.04
CA LEU A 114 0.30 -3.23 -5.54
C LEU A 114 0.27 -2.24 -4.34
N GLY A 115 1.28 -2.29 -3.48
CA GLY A 115 1.51 -1.29 -2.43
C GLY A 115 1.81 0.10 -2.98
N LEU A 116 2.58 0.21 -4.07
CA LEU A 116 2.83 1.47 -4.78
C LEU A 116 1.57 1.99 -5.47
N ALA A 117 0.79 1.11 -6.10
CA ALA A 117 -0.48 1.49 -6.70
C ALA A 117 -1.47 2.01 -5.64
N GLY A 118 -1.57 1.33 -4.49
CA GLY A 118 -2.39 1.76 -3.36
C GLY A 118 -1.95 3.11 -2.79
N LEU A 119 -0.64 3.37 -2.72
CA LEU A 119 -0.10 4.66 -2.32
C LEU A 119 -0.45 5.76 -3.32
N GLY A 120 -0.32 5.49 -4.61
CA GLY A 120 -0.74 6.41 -5.66
C GLY A 120 -2.23 6.73 -5.58
N LEU A 121 -3.08 5.71 -5.40
CA LEU A 121 -4.52 5.88 -5.20
C LEU A 121 -4.84 6.74 -3.98
N LEU A 122 -4.12 6.52 -2.87
CA LEU A 122 -4.27 7.29 -1.64
C LEU A 122 -3.86 8.75 -1.81
N ILE A 123 -2.84 9.05 -2.62
CA ILE A 123 -2.44 10.43 -2.92
C ILE A 123 -3.43 11.12 -3.85
N VAL A 124 -3.95 10.40 -4.86
CA VAL A 124 -4.94 10.94 -5.79
C VAL A 124 -6.23 11.26 -5.06
N TRP A 125 -6.72 10.32 -4.24
CA TRP A 125 -7.94 10.45 -3.44
C TRP A 125 -7.61 10.23 -1.95
N PRO A 126 -7.11 11.26 -1.24
CA PRO A 126 -6.71 11.14 0.16
C PRO A 126 -7.95 11.11 1.06
N ARG A 127 -8.47 9.90 1.23
CA ARG A 127 -9.64 9.59 2.04
C ARG A 127 -9.21 8.85 3.30
N PHE A 128 -9.86 9.14 4.43
CA PHE A 128 -9.55 8.48 5.69
C PHE A 128 -9.79 6.97 5.58
N ILE A 129 -10.91 6.57 4.98
CA ILE A 129 -11.19 5.15 4.75
C ILE A 129 -10.14 4.50 3.83
N LEU A 130 -9.65 5.20 2.80
CA LEU A 130 -8.63 4.67 1.91
C LEU A 130 -7.29 4.52 2.64
N LEU A 131 -6.93 5.43 3.54
CA LEU A 131 -5.74 5.30 4.38
C LEU A 131 -5.84 4.07 5.28
N VAL A 132 -6.98 3.88 5.96
CA VAL A 132 -7.21 2.72 6.83
C VAL A 132 -7.18 1.42 6.01
N ALA A 133 -7.85 1.39 4.86
CA ALA A 133 -7.84 0.25 3.97
C ALA A 133 -6.42 -0.06 3.45
N TYR A 134 -5.65 0.96 3.11
CA TYR A 134 -4.27 0.84 2.64
C TYR A 134 -3.34 0.26 3.72
N ILE A 135 -3.43 0.74 4.96
CA ILE A 135 -2.64 0.20 6.08
C ILE A 135 -2.99 -1.27 6.34
N ASN A 136 -4.29 -1.60 6.34
CA ASN A 136 -4.74 -2.98 6.49
C ASN A 136 -4.24 -3.86 5.35
N MET A 137 -4.31 -3.38 4.10
CA MET A 137 -3.81 -4.08 2.92
C MET A 137 -2.31 -4.39 3.05
N LEU A 138 -1.48 -3.41 3.43
CA LEU A 138 -0.04 -3.61 3.66
C LEU A 138 0.21 -4.65 4.76
N TRP A 139 -0.56 -4.60 5.84
CA TRP A 139 -0.47 -5.57 6.94
C TRP A 139 -0.80 -6.99 6.46
N PHE A 140 -1.89 -7.16 5.72
CA PHE A 140 -2.26 -8.45 5.15
C PHE A 140 -1.21 -8.97 4.15
N TYR A 141 -0.61 -8.11 3.33
CA TYR A 141 0.46 -8.51 2.41
C TYR A 141 1.70 -8.97 3.16
N TYR A 142 2.05 -8.29 4.25
CA TYR A 142 3.14 -8.71 5.13
C TYR A 142 2.86 -10.09 5.74
N LEU A 143 1.67 -10.30 6.30
CA LEU A 143 1.28 -11.59 6.88
C LEU A 143 1.26 -12.71 5.83
N LEU A 144 0.74 -12.44 4.63
CA LEU A 144 0.63 -13.42 3.56
C LEU A 144 2.00 -13.83 3.04
N ALA A 145 2.87 -12.86 2.76
CA ALA A 145 4.26 -13.15 2.36
C ALA A 145 4.99 -13.96 3.44
N ARG A 146 4.84 -13.60 4.71
CA ARG A 146 5.44 -14.35 5.82
C ARG A 146 4.89 -15.78 5.95
N SER A 147 3.61 -15.98 5.64
CA SER A 147 3.00 -17.31 5.61
C SER A 147 3.48 -18.16 4.44
N GLU A 148 3.74 -17.55 3.28
CA GLU A 148 4.32 -18.21 2.11
C GLU A 148 5.77 -18.61 2.39
N GLU A 149 6.58 -17.72 2.96
CA GLU A 149 7.96 -18.02 3.36
C GLU A 149 8.02 -19.19 4.34
N ARG A 150 7.13 -19.22 5.34
CA ARG A 150 7.06 -20.32 6.31
C ARG A 150 6.77 -21.67 5.64
N ARG A 151 5.85 -21.71 4.66
CA ARG A 151 5.55 -22.96 3.90
C ARG A 151 6.72 -23.41 3.04
N ILE A 152 7.51 -22.47 2.51
CA ILE A 152 8.70 -22.79 1.71
C ILE A 152 9.83 -23.27 2.62
N GLU A 153 10.02 -22.66 3.79
CA GLU A 153 10.98 -23.13 4.80
C GLU A 153 10.65 -24.55 5.28
N GLU A 154 9.38 -24.84 5.56
CA GLU A 154 8.90 -26.18 5.93
C GLU A 154 9.11 -27.23 4.80
N ARG A 155 9.14 -26.81 3.53
CA ARG A 155 9.23 -27.70 2.37
C ARG A 155 10.66 -27.86 1.80
N TYR A 156 11.52 -26.85 1.94
CA TYR A 156 12.85 -26.81 1.30
C TYR A 156 14.03 -26.62 2.28
N GLY A 157 13.78 -26.50 3.60
CA GLY A 157 14.82 -26.58 4.64
C GLY A 157 15.98 -25.59 4.47
N GLU A 158 17.22 -26.04 4.72
CA GLU A 158 18.42 -25.18 4.78
C GLU A 158 18.75 -24.43 3.48
N VAL A 159 18.39 -24.98 2.32
CA VAL A 159 18.62 -24.34 1.01
C VAL A 159 17.84 -23.02 0.90
N TYR A 160 16.69 -22.93 1.58
CA TYR A 160 15.89 -21.70 1.62
C TYR A 160 16.47 -20.66 2.59
N ARG A 161 17.12 -21.06 3.70
CA ARG A 161 17.76 -20.12 4.63
C ARG A 161 18.91 -19.36 3.98
N GLU A 162 19.69 -20.00 3.12
CA GLU A 162 20.80 -19.35 2.42
C GLU A 162 20.30 -18.37 1.34
N GLN A 163 19.19 -18.70 0.66
CA GLN A 163 18.50 -17.75 -0.23
C GLN A 163 17.82 -16.61 0.53
N ILE A 164 17.34 -16.87 1.76
CA ILE A 164 16.67 -15.86 2.58
C ILE A 164 17.63 -14.73 2.95
N GLN A 165 18.90 -15.05 3.18
CA GLN A 165 19.92 -14.07 3.53
C GLN A 165 20.33 -13.18 2.34
N ARG A 166 20.08 -13.59 1.09
CA ARG A 166 20.54 -12.87 -0.10
C ARG A 166 19.48 -11.99 -0.79
N THR A 167 18.21 -12.06 -0.37
CA THR A 167 17.11 -11.37 -1.07
C THR A 167 16.23 -10.60 -0.09
N SER A 168 15.79 -9.39 -0.47
CA SER A 168 14.91 -8.58 0.39
C SER A 168 13.44 -8.93 0.18
N MET A 169 12.65 -8.88 1.26
CA MET A 169 11.23 -9.29 1.26
C MET A 169 10.35 -8.37 0.40
N PHE A 170 10.54 -7.04 0.51
CA PHE A 170 9.71 -6.05 -0.18
C PHE A 170 10.49 -4.90 -0.83
N LEU A 171 11.55 -4.37 -0.20
CA LEU A 171 12.33 -3.25 -0.73
C LEU A 171 13.66 -3.71 -1.34
N PRO A 172 14.00 -3.35 -2.59
CA PRO A 172 15.32 -3.63 -3.14
C PRO A 172 16.36 -2.79 -2.37
N GLY A 173 17.14 -3.45 -1.50
CA GLY A 173 18.15 -2.80 -0.65
C GLY A 173 17.91 -2.94 0.87
N GLY A 174 16.84 -3.62 1.30
CA GLY A 174 16.59 -3.89 2.71
C GLY A 174 17.50 -4.99 3.27
N ILE A 175 18.54 -4.56 3.99
CA ILE A 175 19.40 -5.25 4.96
C ILE A 175 19.08 -6.74 5.10
N ALA A 176 19.87 -7.57 4.42
CA ALA A 176 20.14 -8.92 4.89
C ALA A 176 20.51 -8.80 6.37
N ARG A 177 19.65 -9.28 7.27
CA ARG A 177 20.01 -9.41 8.69
C ARG A 177 21.15 -10.41 8.74
N ALA A 178 22.38 -9.91 8.71
CA ALA A 178 23.53 -10.60 9.25
C ALA A 178 23.24 -10.79 10.74
N ASN A 179 23.23 -12.05 11.15
CA ASN A 179 23.00 -12.47 12.53
C ASN A 179 23.90 -11.68 13.49
N LEU A 180 23.30 -11.17 14.56
CA LEU A 180 23.90 -11.17 15.89
C LEU A 180 23.00 -12.02 16.77
#